data_AF-A0A9J6FWA6-F1
#
_entry.id   AF-A0A9J6FWA6-F1
#
_cell.length_a   1.000
_cell.length_b   1.000
_cell.length_c   1.000
_cell.angle_alpha   90.00
_cell.angle_beta   90.00
_cell.angle_gamma   90.00
#
_symmetry.space_group_name_H-M   'P 1'
#
loop_
_entity.id
_entity.type
_entity.pdbx_description
1 polymer ?
#
loop_
_entity_poly.entity_id
_entity_poly.type
_entity_poly.pdbx_seq_one_letter_code
_entity_poly.pdbx_strand_id
1 'polypeptide(L)'
;MLIRYEREETFLALNLPVKSQSLKESLDQFVKGELLEGDNAYLCEKCGQKRNTVKRTCIKRLPQVLVIQLKRFGFDWEANRAVKFDYHFKVSAATLPFLLSQSLLL
;
A
#
# COMPACT_ATOMS: atom_id res chain seq x y z
N MET A 1 -26.37 1.91 -3.54
CA MET A 1 -25.79 2.39 -2.26
C MET A 1 -24.45 1.68 -2.07
N LEU A 2 -23.33 2.33 -2.39
CA LEU A 2 -22.00 1.75 -2.20
C LEU A 2 -21.71 1.75 -0.70
N ILE A 3 -21.75 0.58 -0.07
CA ILE A 3 -21.37 0.42 1.34
C ILE A 3 -19.87 0.66 1.40
N ARG A 4 -19.45 1.84 1.83
CA ARG A 4 -18.04 2.14 2.14
C ARG A 4 -17.74 1.55 3.52
N TYR A 5 -16.83 0.60 3.58
CA TYR A 5 -16.30 0.06 4.82
C TYR A 5 -14.92 0.69 5.05
N GLU A 6 -14.81 1.52 6.09
CA GLU A 6 -13.54 2.11 6.53
C GLU A 6 -13.13 1.43 7.83
N ARG A 7 -11.86 1.02 7.90
CA ARG A 7 -11.25 0.48 9.12
C ARG A 7 -9.96 1.25 9.35
N GLU A 8 -9.87 1.87 10.52
CA GLU A 8 -8.66 2.57 10.95
C GLU A 8 -7.75 1.60 11.69
N GLU A 9 -6.46 1.64 11.35
CA GLU A 9 -5.42 0.85 12.01
C GLU A 9 -4.22 1.73 12.32
N THR A 10 -3.65 1.53 13.51
CA THR A 10 -2.39 2.16 13.89
C THR A 10 -1.23 1.40 13.27
N PHE A 11 -0.28 2.11 12.68
CA PHE A 11 0.95 1.53 12.13
C PHE A 11 2.17 2.23 12.72
N LEU A 12 3.24 1.45 12.95
CA LEU A 12 4.55 1.97 13.36
C LEU A 12 5.54 2.00 12.19
N ALA A 13 5.39 1.04 11.26
CA ALA A 13 6.24 0.90 10.10
C ALA A 13 5.42 0.67 8.82
N LEU A 14 5.81 1.36 7.74
CA LEU A 14 5.27 1.11 6.40
C LEU A 14 6.19 0.18 5.64
N ASN A 15 5.62 -0.92 5.16
CA ASN A 15 6.32 -1.91 4.36
C ASN A 15 6.15 -1.59 2.88
N LEU A 16 7.15 -0.93 2.28
CA LEU A 16 7.07 -0.52 0.89
C LEU A 16 7.83 -1.48 -0.03
N PRO A 17 7.18 -1.98 -1.10
CA PRO A 17 7.88 -2.77 -2.11
C PRO A 17 8.82 -1.86 -2.93
N VAL A 18 10.09 -2.23 -3.04
CA VAL A 18 11.09 -1.47 -3.82
C VAL A 18 11.04 -1.86 -5.29
N LYS A 19 9.85 -1.81 -5.89
CA LYS A 19 9.67 -1.98 -7.34
C LYS A 19 9.96 -0.69 -8.10
N SER A 20 9.96 0.46 -7.42
CA SER A 20 10.17 1.79 -7.99
C SER A 20 11.45 2.44 -7.46
N GLN A 21 12.00 3.41 -8.19
CA GLN A 21 13.27 4.06 -7.83
C GLN A 21 13.09 5.22 -6.83
N SER A 22 11.86 5.67 -6.60
CA SER A 22 11.55 6.76 -5.69
C SER A 22 10.56 6.36 -4.58
N LEU A 23 10.71 7.02 -3.42
CA LEU A 23 9.78 6.87 -2.30
C LEU A 23 8.36 7.29 -2.66
N LYS A 24 8.21 8.37 -3.43
CA LYS A 24 6.90 8.89 -3.87
C LYS A 24 6.13 7.84 -4.69
N GLU A 25 6.78 7.21 -5.66
CA GLU A 25 6.14 6.16 -6.47
C GLU A 25 5.76 4.95 -5.62
N SER A 26 6.62 4.53 -4.69
CA SER A 26 6.30 3.40 -3.81
C SER A 26 5.09 3.68 -2.92
N LEU A 27 4.99 4.92 -2.41
CA LEU A 27 3.84 5.36 -1.62
C LEU A 27 2.58 5.51 -2.47
N ASP A 28 2.70 6.02 -3.69
CA ASP A 28 1.56 6.10 -4.62
C ASP A 28 1.02 4.70 -4.95
N GLN A 29 1.89 3.73 -5.20
CA GLN A 29 1.49 2.33 -5.36
C GLN A 29 0.90 1.72 -4.09
N PHE A 30 1.37 2.14 -2.90
CA PHE A 30 0.82 1.65 -1.63
C PHE A 30 -0.61 2.16 -1.39
N VAL A 31 -0.88 3.41 -1.77
CA VAL A 31 -2.21 4.03 -1.66
C VAL A 31 -3.13 3.63 -2.81
N LYS A 32 -2.55 3.19 -3.93
CA LYS A 32 -3.30 2.70 -5.10
C LYS A 32 -4.22 1.56 -4.67
N GLY A 33 -5.50 1.71 -4.99
CA GLY A 33 -6.50 0.72 -4.68
C GLY A 33 -6.25 -0.58 -5.42
N GLU A 34 -6.35 -1.68 -4.70
CA GLU A 34 -6.36 -3.02 -5.27
C GLU A 34 -7.81 -3.45 -5.54
N LEU A 35 -8.05 -3.92 -6.75
CA LEU A 35 -9.34 -4.44 -7.16
C LEU A 35 -9.42 -5.91 -6.73
N LEU A 36 -10.33 -6.20 -5.80
CA LEU A 36 -10.59 -7.53 -5.27
C LEU A 36 -11.76 -8.15 -6.03
N GLU A 37 -11.49 -9.11 -6.90
CA GLU A 37 -12.47 -9.78 -7.77
C GLU A 37 -12.29 -11.30 -7.82
N GLY A 38 -13.33 -11.99 -8.28
CA GLY A 38 -13.32 -13.45 -8.45
C GLY A 38 -13.11 -14.19 -7.14
N ASP A 39 -12.13 -15.08 -7.09
CA ASP A 39 -11.80 -15.85 -5.89
C ASP A 39 -11.32 -14.98 -4.74
N ASN A 40 -10.66 -13.86 -5.05
CA ASN A 40 -10.16 -12.86 -4.11
C ASN A 40 -11.19 -11.76 -3.78
N ALA A 41 -12.42 -11.86 -4.31
CA ALA A 41 -13.47 -10.90 -4.01
C ALA A 41 -13.78 -10.83 -2.51
N TYR A 42 -14.05 -9.63 -2.02
CA TYR A 42 -14.30 -9.38 -0.61
C TYR A 42 -15.63 -10.02 -0.18
N LEU A 43 -15.57 -10.91 0.82
CA LEU A 43 -16.76 -11.48 1.42
C LEU A 43 -17.39 -10.46 2.37
N CYS A 44 -18.53 -9.91 1.96
CA CYS A 44 -19.29 -9.02 2.80
C CYS A 44 -19.99 -9.81 3.92
N GLU A 45 -19.53 -9.67 5.16
CA GLU A 45 -20.16 -10.35 6.32
C GLU A 45 -21.63 -9.95 6.52
N LYS A 46 -22.01 -8.72 6.16
CA LYS A 46 -23.42 -8.26 6.23
C LYS A 46 -24.30 -8.88 5.15
N CYS A 47 -23.71 -9.28 4.02
CA CYS A 47 -24.42 -9.71 2.83
C CYS A 47 -24.35 -11.23 2.63
N GLY A 48 -23.40 -11.90 3.28
CA GLY A 48 -23.07 -13.31 3.06
C GLY A 48 -22.53 -13.62 1.66
N GLN A 49 -22.15 -12.61 0.87
CA GLN A 49 -21.79 -12.75 -0.55
C GLN A 49 -20.46 -12.08 -0.86
N LYS A 50 -19.68 -12.72 -1.76
CA LYS A 50 -18.48 -12.12 -2.34
C LYS A 50 -18.88 -10.98 -3.27
N ARG A 51 -18.25 -9.82 -3.11
CA ARG A 51 -18.48 -8.66 -3.96
C ARG A 51 -17.16 -8.10 -4.45
N ASN A 52 -17.17 -7.69 -5.72
CA ASN A 52 -16.08 -6.96 -6.31
C ASN A 52 -15.97 -5.62 -5.56
N THR A 53 -14.79 -5.35 -5.01
CA THR A 53 -14.54 -4.12 -4.25
C THR A 53 -13.15 -3.60 -4.54
N VAL A 54 -12.95 -2.31 -4.31
CA VAL A 54 -11.62 -1.70 -4.36
C VAL A 54 -11.16 -1.47 -2.94
N LYS A 55 -10.12 -2.19 -2.53
CA LYS A 55 -9.48 -1.99 -1.23
C LYS A 55 -8.38 -0.94 -1.38
N ARG A 56 -8.50 0.17 -0.65
CA ARG A 56 -7.49 1.25 -0.60
C ARG A 56 -6.94 1.34 0.82
N THR A 57 -5.63 1.55 0.93
CA THR A 57 -4.97 1.82 2.21
C THR A 57 -4.48 3.26 2.18
N CYS A 58 -5.02 4.11 3.04
CA CYS A 58 -4.67 5.52 3.08
C CYS A 58 -4.13 5.90 4.46
N ILE A 59 -3.19 6.84 4.50
CA ILE A 59 -2.59 7.31 5.75
C ILE A 59 -3.38 8.53 6.23
N LYS A 60 -4.19 8.35 7.27
CA LYS A 60 -5.01 9.44 7.84
C LYS A 60 -4.19 10.42 8.69
N ARG A 61 -3.20 9.91 9.42
CA ARG A 61 -2.32 10.69 10.29
C ARG A 61 -0.91 10.13 10.25
N LEU A 62 0.08 11.00 10.09
CA LEU A 62 1.49 10.63 10.18
C LEU A 62 1.95 10.63 11.65
N PRO A 63 2.65 9.58 12.12
CA PRO A 63 3.28 9.59 13.44
C PRO A 63 4.48 10.57 13.47
N GLN A 64 4.90 10.98 14.68
CA GLN A 64 6.09 11.82 14.87
C GLN A 64 7.36 11.15 14.33
N VAL A 65 7.44 9.83 14.43
CA VAL A 65 8.52 9.01 13.87
C VAL A 65 7.88 8.01 12.92
N LEU A 66 8.18 8.14 11.63
CA LEU A 66 7.73 7.22 10.60
C LEU A 66 8.86 6.25 10.25
N VAL A 67 8.66 4.96 10.52
CA VAL A 67 9.59 3.92 10.08
C VAL A 67 9.15 3.41 8.71
N ILE A 68 10.08 3.37 7.74
CA ILE A 68 9.81 2.82 6.41
C ILE A 68 10.71 1.60 6.22
N GLN A 69 10.10 0.44 6.14
CA GLN A 69 10.77 -0.81 5.83
C GLN A 69 10.71 -1.04 4.32
N LEU A 70 11.86 -0.89 3.67
CA LEU A 70 12.02 -1.17 2.25
C LEU A 70 12.15 -2.67 2.01
N LYS A 71 11.12 -3.29 1.43
CA LYS A 71 11.17 -4.69 0.99
C LYS A 71 12.01 -4.79 -0.29
N ARG A 72 13.33 -4.82 -0.11
CA ARG A 72 14.35 -5.00 -1.17
C ARG A 72 14.59 -6.46 -1.53
N PHE A 73 13.89 -7.40 -0.90
CA PHE A 73 14.01 -8.82 -1.19
C PHE A 73 12.78 -9.26 -1.96
N GLY A 74 13.00 -9.83 -3.13
CA GLY A 74 12.00 -10.49 -3.95
C GLY A 74 12.36 -11.95 -4.15
N PHE A 75 11.45 -12.68 -4.76
CA PHE A 75 11.72 -14.02 -5.25
C PHE A 75 11.49 -14.02 -6.75
N ASP A 76 12.49 -14.47 -7.48
CA ASP A 76 12.44 -14.65 -8.91
C ASP A 76 11.92 -16.06 -9.17
N TRP A 77 10.68 -16.15 -9.66
CA TRP A 77 10.02 -17.43 -9.95
C TRP A 77 10.61 -18.13 -11.18
N GLU A 78 11.20 -17.39 -12.12
CA GLU A 78 11.82 -17.98 -13.32
C GLU A 78 13.15 -18.63 -12.97
N ALA A 79 13.97 -17.94 -12.17
CA ALA A 79 15.26 -18.44 -11.71
C ALA A 79 15.19 -19.25 -10.39
N ASN A 80 13.98 -19.44 -9.85
CA ASN A 80 13.68 -20.12 -8.57
C ASN A 80 14.63 -19.72 -7.42
N ARG A 81 14.89 -18.42 -7.26
CA ARG A 81 15.87 -17.90 -6.30
C ARG A 81 15.44 -16.59 -5.65
N ALA A 82 15.90 -16.36 -4.43
CA ALA A 82 15.76 -15.06 -3.78
C ALA A 82 16.67 -14.03 -4.48
N VAL A 83 16.11 -12.87 -4.81
CA VAL A 83 16.83 -11.76 -5.43
C VAL A 83 16.79 -10.54 -4.51
N LYS A 84 17.92 -9.83 -4.42
CA LYS A 84 18.03 -8.57 -3.70
C LYS A 84 18.02 -7.43 -4.72
N PHE A 85 17.10 -6.50 -4.56
CA PHE A 85 16.98 -5.30 -5.36
C PHE A 85 17.95 -4.22 -4.85
N ASP A 86 19.14 -4.16 -5.46
CA ASP A 86 20.20 -3.20 -5.15
C ASP A 86 20.08 -1.89 -5.96
N TYR A 87 18.87 -1.33 -6.05
CA TYR A 87 18.66 -0.05 -6.72
C TYR A 87 18.94 1.14 -5.79
N HIS A 88 19.42 2.23 -6.39
CA HIS A 88 19.47 3.52 -5.72
C HIS A 88 18.03 3.98 -5.44
N PHE A 89 17.67 4.02 -4.17
CA PHE A 89 16.38 4.50 -3.72
C PHE A 89 16.46 5.99 -3.37
N LYS A 90 15.73 6.84 -4.10
CA LYS A 90 15.69 8.28 -3.83
C LYS A 90 14.65 8.59 -2.76
N VAL A 91 15.11 9.08 -1.61
CA VAL A 91 14.27 9.58 -0.52
C VAL A 91 14.28 11.10 -0.59
N SER A 92 13.14 11.71 -0.94
CA SER A 92 12.96 13.15 -0.82
C SER A 92 12.02 13.45 0.36
N ALA A 93 12.48 14.31 1.29
CA ALA A 93 11.69 14.74 2.45
C ALA A 93 10.39 15.48 2.06
N ALA A 94 10.33 16.03 0.84
CA ALA A 94 9.15 16.65 0.26
C ALA A 94 7.97 15.68 0.01
N THR A 95 8.17 14.36 0.17
CA THR A 95 7.13 13.35 -0.04
C THR A 95 6.16 13.23 1.15
N LEU A 96 6.55 13.70 2.34
CA LEU A 96 5.71 13.65 3.54
C LEU A 96 4.38 14.43 3.42
N PRO A 97 4.36 15.70 2.93
CA PRO A 97 3.09 16.42 2.73
C PRO A 97 2.16 15.77 1.68
N PHE A 98 2.71 15.04 0.71
CA PHE A 98 1.92 14.31 -0.30
C PHE A 98 1.06 13.18 0.31
N LEU A 99 1.54 12.54 1.39
CA LEU A 99 0.77 11.50 2.09
C LEU A 99 -0.45 12.06 2.80
N LEU A 100 -0.35 13.29 3.32
CA LEU A 100 -1.46 13.97 3.99
C LEU A 100 -2.50 14.46 2.97
N SER A 101 -2.09 14.93 1.78
CA SER A 101 -3.04 15.38 0.76
C SER A 101 -3.91 14.26 0.19
N GLN A 102 -3.38 13.03 0.09
CA GLN A 102 -4.14 11.87 -0.38
C GLN A 102 -5.18 11.37 0.64
N SER A 103 -5.01 11.69 1.93
CA SER A 103 -5.98 11.36 2.98
C SER A 103 -7.28 12.18 2.91
N LEU A 104 -7.22 13.38 2.32
CA LEU A 104 -8.34 14.33 2.20
C LEU A 104 -9.19 14.13 0.94
N LEU A 105 -8.82 13.20 0.05
CA LEU A 105 -9.50 12.93 -1.23
C LEU A 105 -10.40 11.67 -1.21
N LEU A 106 -10.64 11.07 -0.03
CA LEU A 106 -11.54 9.92 0.17
C LEU A 106 -12.96 10.33 0.60
#